data_AF-A0A2V2RYX3-F1
#
_entry.id   AF-A0A2V2RYX3-F1
#
_cell.length_a   1.000
_cell.length_b   1.000
_cell.length_c   1.000
_cell.angle_alpha   90.00
_cell.angle_beta   90.00
_cell.angle_gamma   90.00
#
_symmetry.space_group_name_H-M   'P 1'
#
loop_
_entity.id
_entity.type
_entity.pdbx_description
1 polymer ?
#
loop_
_entity_poly.entity_id
_entity_poly.type
_entity_poly.pdbx_seq_one_letter_code
_entity_poly.pdbx_strand_id
1 'polypeptide(L)'
;MTIAQRCVYCAALIGVAGAPGAFAQISTINTAVYRPRVYNDIPAATLTIVSNYPSLISFEEDNVSTTNAVYANRDSWHFAVSSPTSGTHPFLFGNSDAFTITMDVTLTGDTISPRKEAGIVFNNPLNDGGEFIVDSDGHEFVAFGGFLPFYAFPRNFNLGDTVTMGLTVFRESSGSNAIIYFAKTATTCLESPPLAFSNLEQGVIPGTTIGGYFQIVNSPTIKTNSGKAVFQNIKIGPPDQDFDGVPDSADACPNTPPCSFVDANGCSLDQLAPCDGPASGGTWKNHGQYVAAVAQAVDGFLAQGLISDAQAEAILGAAAQSPCGGKK
;
A
#
# COMPACT_ATOMS: atom_id res chain seq x y z
N MET A 1 -8.22 17.77 21.71
CA MET A 1 -8.87 16.49 21.42
C MET A 1 -8.12 15.42 22.19
N THR A 2 -8.85 14.71 23.05
CA THR A 2 -8.30 13.94 24.16
C THR A 2 -7.65 12.63 23.74
N ILE A 3 -6.41 12.47 24.18
CA ILE A 3 -5.61 11.24 24.23
C ILE A 3 -6.32 10.24 25.14
N ALA A 4 -6.92 9.19 24.58
CA ALA A 4 -7.36 8.01 25.33
C ALA A 4 -7.71 6.84 24.41
N GLN A 5 -6.69 6.12 23.92
CA GLN A 5 -6.69 4.65 23.76
C GLN A 5 -5.34 4.24 23.16
N ARG A 6 -4.30 4.21 24.00
CA ARG A 6 -3.08 3.47 23.66
C ARG A 6 -3.40 2.00 23.88
N CYS A 7 -3.57 1.27 22.77
CA CYS A 7 -3.63 -0.18 22.79
C CYS A 7 -2.35 -0.73 23.41
N VAL A 8 -2.49 -1.42 24.52
CA VAL A 8 -1.47 -2.32 25.05
C VAL A 8 -1.55 -3.58 24.20
N TYR A 9 -0.79 -3.64 23.12
CA TYR A 9 -0.40 -4.92 22.53
C TYR A 9 1.00 -5.23 23.02
N CYS A 10 1.13 -6.36 23.72
CA CYS A 10 2.40 -6.92 24.13
C CYS A 10 3.33 -7.02 22.93
N ALA A 11 4.52 -6.45 23.07
CA ALA A 11 5.64 -6.64 22.17
C ALA A 11 5.96 -8.13 22.01
N ALA A 12 5.49 -8.72 20.91
CA ALA A 12 6.18 -9.85 20.32
C ALA A 12 7.24 -9.26 19.40
N LEU A 13 8.52 -9.45 19.73
CA LEU A 13 9.63 -9.27 18.80
C LEU A 13 9.39 -10.22 17.62
N ILE A 14 8.82 -9.71 16.53
CA ILE A 14 8.66 -10.46 15.28
C ILE A 14 10.01 -10.41 14.56
N GLY A 15 10.92 -11.30 14.94
CA GLY A 15 12.10 -11.59 14.12
C GLY A 15 11.68 -12.46 12.95
N VAL A 16 11.39 -11.87 11.78
CA VAL A 16 11.17 -12.63 10.55
C VAL A 16 12.53 -13.01 9.96
N ALA A 17 12.96 -14.23 10.22
CA ALA A 17 14.00 -14.87 9.41
C ALA A 17 13.39 -15.16 8.02
N GLY A 18 13.43 -14.18 7.13
CA GLY A 18 13.07 -14.41 5.73
C GLY A 18 13.98 -15.49 5.14
N ALA A 19 13.40 -16.53 4.57
CA ALA A 19 14.17 -17.54 3.85
C ALA A 19 14.89 -16.82 2.68
N PRO A 20 16.23 -16.87 2.60
CA PRO A 20 17.01 -16.06 1.65
C PRO A 20 16.64 -16.28 0.17
N GLY A 21 15.86 -17.31 -0.15
CA GLY A 21 15.36 -17.60 -1.50
C GLY A 21 14.15 -16.76 -1.94
N ALA A 22 13.25 -16.35 -1.05
CA ALA A 22 11.99 -15.70 -1.43
C ALA A 22 12.21 -14.28 -1.99
N PHE A 23 12.97 -13.44 -1.28
CA PHE A 23 13.27 -12.06 -1.72
C PHE A 23 14.13 -12.01 -2.99
N ALA A 24 15.01 -13.00 -3.16
CA ALA A 24 15.83 -13.13 -4.35
C ALA A 24 14.99 -13.39 -5.61
N GLN A 25 13.79 -13.99 -5.49
CA GLN A 25 12.89 -14.16 -6.63
C GLN A 25 12.19 -12.85 -7.00
N ILE A 26 11.65 -12.13 -6.01
CA ILE A 26 10.91 -10.88 -6.24
C ILE A 26 11.79 -9.80 -6.88
N SER A 27 13.07 -9.75 -6.54
CA SER A 27 14.03 -8.80 -7.14
C SER A 27 14.30 -9.01 -8.64
N THR A 28 13.81 -10.11 -9.23
CA THR A 28 13.91 -10.35 -10.68
C THR A 28 12.85 -9.59 -11.48
N ILE A 29 11.78 -9.11 -10.84
CA ILE A 29 10.73 -8.32 -11.49
C ILE A 29 11.34 -7.01 -11.98
N ASN A 30 11.23 -6.76 -13.28
CA ASN A 30 11.87 -5.61 -13.93
C ASN A 30 10.98 -4.93 -14.98
N THR A 31 9.78 -5.45 -15.21
CA THR A 31 8.83 -4.89 -16.18
C THR A 31 7.39 -5.26 -15.83
N ALA A 32 6.46 -4.91 -16.71
CA ALA A 32 5.05 -5.28 -16.63
C ALA A 32 4.57 -5.85 -17.97
N VAL A 33 3.60 -6.76 -17.92
CA VAL A 33 2.84 -7.23 -19.08
C VAL A 33 1.44 -6.66 -19.03
N TYR A 34 0.91 -6.27 -20.19
CA TYR A 34 -0.40 -5.62 -20.33
C TYR A 34 -1.41 -6.60 -20.89
N ARG A 35 -2.59 -6.64 -20.28
CA ARG A 35 -3.75 -7.42 -20.69
C ARG A 35 -4.91 -6.46 -20.89
N PRO A 36 -4.94 -5.71 -22.00
CA PRO A 36 -6.09 -4.89 -22.31
C PRO A 36 -7.29 -5.77 -22.65
N ARG A 37 -8.50 -5.24 -22.45
CA ARG A 37 -9.75 -5.88 -22.85
C ARG A 37 -9.93 -7.28 -22.25
N VAL A 38 -9.53 -7.46 -20.98
CA VAL A 38 -9.82 -8.67 -20.19
C VAL A 38 -11.32 -8.92 -20.20
N TYR A 39 -12.09 -7.86 -19.94
CA TYR A 39 -13.50 -7.77 -20.31
C TYR A 39 -13.65 -6.70 -21.38
N ASN A 40 -14.44 -7.01 -22.41
CA ASN A 40 -14.64 -6.15 -23.57
C ASN A 40 -16.08 -6.24 -24.04
N ASP A 41 -17.01 -6.06 -23.11
CA ASP A 41 -18.43 -6.18 -23.44
C ASP A 41 -18.93 -5.00 -24.29
N ILE A 42 -18.14 -3.92 -24.37
CA ILE A 42 -18.38 -2.73 -25.19
C ILE A 42 -17.21 -2.51 -26.17
N PRO A 43 -17.09 -3.30 -27.25
CA PRO A 43 -15.98 -3.19 -28.21
C PRO A 43 -15.90 -1.87 -28.96
N ALA A 44 -16.98 -1.09 -28.95
CA ALA A 44 -17.03 0.23 -29.56
C ALA A 44 -16.34 1.33 -28.72
N ALA A 45 -16.04 1.05 -27.44
CA ALA A 45 -15.30 1.95 -26.58
C ALA A 45 -13.86 2.12 -27.10
N THR A 46 -13.24 3.26 -26.83
CA THR A 46 -11.85 3.52 -27.19
C THR A 46 -10.97 3.36 -25.96
N LEU A 47 -9.96 2.49 -26.06
CA LEU A 47 -8.97 2.29 -25.01
C LEU A 47 -7.65 2.96 -25.38
N THR A 48 -7.17 3.82 -24.49
CA THR A 48 -5.84 4.43 -24.55
C THR A 48 -4.97 3.88 -23.41
N ILE A 49 -3.76 3.45 -23.75
CA ILE A 49 -2.80 2.88 -22.79
C ILE A 49 -1.53 3.71 -22.82
N VAL A 50 -1.04 4.12 -21.65
CA VAL A 50 0.31 4.68 -21.48
C VAL A 50 1.11 3.71 -20.62
N SER A 51 2.33 3.40 -21.05
CA SER A 51 3.18 2.39 -20.42
C SER A 51 4.63 2.86 -20.38
N ASN A 52 5.07 3.30 -19.20
CA ASN A 52 6.43 3.66 -18.84
C ASN A 52 6.78 3.02 -17.48
N TYR A 53 6.58 1.71 -17.33
CA TYR A 53 6.91 1.01 -16.08
C TYR A 53 8.38 1.27 -15.67
N PRO A 54 8.68 1.51 -14.37
CA PRO A 54 7.75 1.52 -13.24
C PRO A 54 7.11 2.88 -12.92
N SER A 55 7.42 3.94 -13.67
CA SER A 55 7.02 5.30 -13.32
C SER A 55 5.56 5.59 -13.62
N LEU A 56 5.00 5.00 -14.68
CA LEU A 56 3.63 5.25 -15.10
C LEU A 56 3.04 4.07 -15.88
N ILE A 57 1.87 3.60 -15.47
CA ILE A 57 0.96 2.83 -16.32
C ILE A 57 -0.41 3.51 -16.24
N SER A 58 -1.13 3.66 -17.35
CA SER A 58 -2.53 4.12 -17.30
C SER A 58 -3.40 3.42 -18.31
N PHE A 59 -4.65 3.21 -17.92
CA PHE A 59 -5.75 2.81 -18.81
C PHE A 59 -6.78 3.92 -18.82
N GLU A 60 -7.20 4.33 -20.01
CA GLU A 60 -8.26 5.31 -20.24
C GLU A 60 -9.25 4.72 -21.22
N GLU A 61 -10.50 4.60 -20.79
CA GLU A 61 -11.60 4.08 -21.59
C GLU A 61 -12.59 5.21 -21.87
N ASP A 62 -12.86 5.43 -23.14
CA ASP A 62 -13.80 6.43 -23.62
C ASP A 62 -15.01 5.79 -24.29
N ASN A 63 -16.18 6.40 -24.09
CA ASN A 63 -17.44 5.99 -24.71
C ASN A 63 -17.86 4.56 -24.35
N VAL A 64 -17.71 4.18 -23.06
CA VAL A 64 -18.16 2.89 -22.51
C VAL A 64 -19.69 2.92 -22.33
N SER A 65 -20.38 2.89 -23.46
CA SER A 65 -21.83 3.08 -23.53
C SER A 65 -22.46 2.24 -24.62
N THR A 66 -23.42 1.41 -24.23
CA THR A 66 -24.30 0.70 -25.14
C THR A 66 -25.66 0.45 -24.51
N THR A 67 -26.69 0.38 -25.34
CA THR A 67 -28.04 0.00 -24.93
C THR A 67 -28.21 -1.51 -24.72
N ASN A 68 -27.22 -2.31 -25.12
CA ASN A 68 -27.22 -3.75 -24.89
C ASN A 68 -27.07 -4.05 -23.39
N ALA A 69 -27.66 -5.15 -22.92
CA ALA A 69 -27.53 -5.61 -21.55
C ALA A 69 -26.16 -6.27 -21.34
N VAL A 70 -25.15 -5.43 -21.13
CA VAL A 70 -23.76 -5.82 -20.88
C VAL A 70 -23.24 -5.12 -19.62
N TYR A 71 -22.13 -5.63 -19.07
CA TYR A 71 -21.67 -5.19 -17.76
C TYR A 71 -20.58 -4.11 -17.84
N ALA A 72 -19.38 -4.45 -18.30
CA ALA A 72 -18.22 -3.56 -18.15
C ALA A 72 -17.11 -3.87 -19.17
N ASN A 73 -16.18 -2.94 -19.28
CA ASN A 73 -14.84 -3.22 -19.81
C ASN A 73 -13.84 -3.27 -18.66
N ARG A 74 -12.82 -4.12 -18.79
CA ARG A 74 -11.74 -4.29 -17.80
C ARG A 74 -10.40 -4.45 -18.51
N ASP A 75 -9.41 -3.72 -18.01
CA ASP A 75 -8.02 -3.80 -18.44
C ASP A 75 -7.13 -4.10 -17.22
N SER A 76 -6.05 -4.85 -17.42
CA SER A 76 -5.08 -5.07 -16.36
C SER A 76 -3.64 -5.05 -16.87
N TRP A 77 -2.71 -4.85 -15.95
CA TRP A 77 -1.30 -5.13 -16.13
C TRP A 77 -0.82 -6.00 -14.98
N HIS A 78 0.26 -6.75 -15.18
CA HIS A 78 0.84 -7.63 -14.16
C HIS A 78 2.35 -7.48 -14.12
N PHE A 79 2.94 -7.59 -12.93
CA PHE A 79 4.38 -7.66 -12.75
C PHE A 79 4.98 -8.78 -13.62
N ALA A 80 6.14 -8.52 -14.19
CA ALA A 80 6.77 -9.40 -15.16
C ALA A 80 8.29 -9.36 -15.07
N VAL A 81 8.87 -10.42 -15.63
CA VAL A 81 10.32 -10.56 -15.82
C VAL A 81 10.58 -10.53 -17.31
N SER A 82 11.53 -9.71 -17.72
CA SER A 82 12.13 -9.75 -19.05
C SER A 82 13.59 -10.16 -18.95
N SER A 83 13.95 -11.17 -19.76
CA SER A 83 15.32 -11.64 -19.91
C SER A 83 15.60 -11.94 -21.39
N PRO A 84 16.85 -11.78 -21.86
CA PRO A 84 17.23 -12.13 -23.23
C PRO A 84 16.93 -13.58 -23.63
N THR A 85 16.87 -14.52 -22.67
CA THR A 85 16.72 -15.96 -22.95
C THR A 85 15.27 -16.44 -22.94
N SER A 86 14.43 -15.90 -22.05
CA SER A 86 13.03 -16.32 -21.87
C SER A 86 12.01 -15.32 -22.43
N GLY A 87 12.47 -14.17 -22.95
CA GLY A 87 11.60 -13.06 -23.29
C GLY A 87 10.88 -12.50 -22.06
N THR A 88 9.81 -11.76 -22.31
CA THR A 88 8.96 -11.17 -21.27
C THR A 88 7.79 -12.09 -20.93
N HIS A 89 7.61 -12.39 -19.65
CA HIS A 89 6.50 -13.18 -19.15
C HIS A 89 6.03 -12.68 -17.76
N PRO A 90 4.75 -12.90 -17.39
CA PRO A 90 4.26 -12.55 -16.06
C PRO A 90 5.09 -13.24 -14.97
N PHE A 91 5.36 -12.52 -13.88
CA PHE A 91 5.93 -13.12 -12.68
C PHE A 91 4.86 -13.96 -11.98
N LEU A 92 5.23 -15.18 -11.58
CA LEU A 92 4.34 -16.14 -10.94
C LEU A 92 4.63 -16.18 -9.44
N PHE A 93 3.77 -15.53 -8.66
CA PHE A 93 3.84 -15.51 -7.22
C PHE A 93 3.47 -16.88 -6.64
N GLY A 94 4.19 -17.26 -5.59
CA GLY A 94 4.05 -18.49 -4.85
C GLY A 94 3.75 -18.26 -3.37
N ASN A 95 3.35 -19.34 -2.71
CA ASN A 95 3.00 -19.31 -1.29
C ASN A 95 4.18 -19.01 -0.35
N SER A 96 5.41 -19.23 -0.82
CA SER A 96 6.63 -18.93 -0.07
C SER A 96 7.12 -17.49 -0.24
N ASP A 97 6.49 -16.71 -1.12
CA ASP A 97 6.95 -15.37 -1.41
C ASP A 97 6.46 -14.40 -0.33
N ALA A 98 7.37 -13.53 0.09
CA ALA A 98 7.07 -12.42 0.98
C ALA A 98 7.56 -11.13 0.30
N PHE A 99 6.69 -10.13 0.27
CA PHE A 99 6.89 -8.93 -0.52
C PHE A 99 5.99 -7.80 -0.07
N THR A 100 6.41 -6.58 -0.36
CA THR A 100 5.58 -5.38 -0.28
C THR A 100 5.38 -4.83 -1.68
N ILE A 101 4.14 -4.51 -2.03
CA ILE A 101 3.76 -3.76 -3.22
C ILE A 101 3.24 -2.40 -2.77
N THR A 102 3.72 -1.34 -3.39
CA THR A 102 3.14 0.00 -3.26
C THR A 102 2.99 0.65 -4.63
N MET A 103 1.91 1.40 -4.82
CA MET A 103 1.72 2.24 -6.00
C MET A 103 0.76 3.38 -5.70
N ASP A 104 0.98 4.51 -6.35
CA ASP A 104 0.02 5.61 -6.35
C ASP A 104 -1.05 5.33 -7.41
N VAL A 105 -2.31 5.36 -6.99
CA VAL A 105 -3.48 5.15 -7.84
C VAL A 105 -4.30 6.43 -7.88
N THR A 106 -4.51 6.96 -9.07
CA THR A 106 -5.45 8.06 -9.32
C THR A 106 -6.55 7.55 -10.24
N LEU A 107 -7.79 7.53 -9.73
CA LEU A 107 -8.97 7.16 -10.51
C LEU A 107 -9.76 8.42 -10.85
N THR A 108 -10.01 8.64 -12.14
CA THR A 108 -10.77 9.78 -12.67
C THR A 108 -11.86 9.32 -13.61
N GLY A 109 -12.84 10.16 -13.87
CA GLY A 109 -13.89 9.92 -14.86
C GLY A 109 -14.80 11.11 -15.04
N ASP A 110 -15.62 11.05 -16.11
CA ASP A 110 -16.58 12.11 -16.44
C ASP A 110 -17.70 12.25 -15.42
N THR A 111 -18.11 11.12 -14.84
CA THR A 111 -19.14 11.03 -13.81
C THR A 111 -18.74 10.07 -12.69
N ILE A 112 -19.32 10.27 -11.51
CA ILE A 112 -19.21 9.37 -10.35
C ILE A 112 -19.92 8.03 -10.62
N SER A 113 -21.02 8.06 -11.39
CA SER A 113 -21.83 6.89 -11.75
C SER A 113 -22.09 6.84 -13.26
N PRO A 114 -22.01 5.66 -13.91
CA PRO A 114 -21.82 4.33 -13.34
C PRO A 114 -20.40 4.11 -12.78
N ARG A 115 -20.28 3.07 -11.93
CA ARG A 115 -19.06 2.73 -11.19
C ARG A 115 -17.84 2.65 -12.09
N LYS A 116 -16.77 3.27 -11.61
CA LYS A 116 -15.40 3.09 -12.07
C LYS A 116 -14.62 2.54 -10.88
N GLU A 117 -13.72 1.61 -11.13
CA GLU A 117 -12.90 1.01 -10.08
C GLU A 117 -11.48 0.76 -10.61
N ALA A 118 -10.51 0.88 -9.71
CA ALA A 118 -9.13 0.58 -10.00
C ALA A 118 -8.41 0.15 -8.73
N GLY A 119 -7.29 -0.54 -8.87
CA GLY A 119 -6.48 -0.94 -7.73
C GLY A 119 -5.59 -2.13 -8.06
N ILE A 120 -5.27 -2.91 -7.04
CA ILE A 120 -4.45 -4.13 -7.16
C ILE A 120 -5.36 -5.32 -7.46
N VAL A 121 -4.97 -6.15 -8.42
CA VAL A 121 -5.63 -7.41 -8.76
C VAL A 121 -4.68 -8.59 -8.58
N PHE A 122 -5.21 -9.68 -8.04
CA PHE A 122 -4.58 -10.98 -7.95
C PHE A 122 -5.31 -11.95 -8.87
N ASN A 123 -4.67 -12.38 -9.96
CA ASN A 123 -5.22 -13.38 -10.87
C ASN A 123 -4.54 -14.72 -10.62
N ASN A 124 -5.29 -15.72 -10.18
CA ASN A 124 -4.78 -17.05 -9.87
C ASN A 124 -5.30 -18.12 -10.85
N PRO A 125 -4.68 -19.32 -10.89
CA PRO A 125 -5.06 -20.39 -11.82
C PRO A 125 -6.47 -20.98 -11.65
N LEU A 126 -7.13 -20.76 -10.51
CA LEU A 126 -8.50 -21.21 -10.23
C LEU A 126 -9.56 -20.21 -10.74
N ASN A 127 -9.14 -19.05 -11.26
CA ASN A 127 -10.00 -17.96 -11.72
C ASN A 127 -10.90 -17.36 -10.63
N ASP A 128 -10.54 -17.51 -9.36
CA ASP A 128 -11.18 -16.86 -8.21
C ASP A 128 -10.24 -15.84 -7.59
N GLY A 129 -9.74 -14.91 -8.41
CA GLY A 129 -8.86 -13.84 -7.98
C GLY A 129 -9.44 -12.95 -6.88
N GLY A 130 -8.59 -12.09 -6.33
CA GLY A 130 -9.01 -11.06 -5.37
C GLY A 130 -8.56 -9.67 -5.81
N GLU A 131 -9.22 -8.66 -5.27
CA GLU A 131 -8.97 -7.26 -5.58
C GLU A 131 -8.81 -6.42 -4.32
N PHE A 132 -7.93 -5.43 -4.37
CA PHE A 132 -7.86 -4.33 -3.40
C PHE A 132 -8.02 -3.00 -4.16
N ILE A 133 -9.16 -2.34 -3.94
CA ILE A 133 -9.70 -1.36 -4.90
C ILE A 133 -9.97 0.01 -4.26
N VAL A 134 -10.02 1.00 -5.14
CA VAL A 134 -10.82 2.23 -4.99
C VAL A 134 -11.98 2.21 -5.98
N ASP A 135 -13.13 2.77 -5.60
CA ASP A 135 -14.26 2.94 -6.51
C ASP A 135 -14.88 4.34 -6.47
N SER A 136 -15.53 4.72 -7.57
CA SER A 136 -16.06 6.06 -7.75
C SER A 136 -17.32 6.34 -6.93
N ASP A 137 -18.25 5.38 -6.85
CA ASP A 137 -19.59 5.59 -6.29
C ASP A 137 -19.76 5.09 -4.85
N GLY A 138 -18.95 4.12 -4.42
CA GLY A 138 -18.88 3.65 -3.04
C GLY A 138 -17.99 4.54 -2.19
N HIS A 139 -17.05 5.27 -2.82
CA HIS A 139 -15.99 6.00 -2.13
C HIS A 139 -15.16 5.06 -1.24
N GLU A 140 -15.03 3.80 -1.64
CA GLU A 140 -14.48 2.71 -0.83
C GLU A 140 -12.99 2.49 -1.06
N PHE A 141 -12.32 2.03 -0.01
CA PHE A 141 -11.03 1.34 -0.08
C PHE A 141 -11.25 -0.07 0.49
N VAL A 142 -11.26 -1.08 -0.36
CA VAL A 142 -11.69 -2.40 0.09
C VAL A 142 -10.93 -3.52 -0.60
N ALA A 143 -10.47 -4.46 0.20
CA ALA A 143 -9.91 -5.73 -0.23
C ALA A 143 -10.96 -6.82 -0.09
N PHE A 144 -11.18 -7.60 -1.16
CA PHE A 144 -12.16 -8.68 -1.20
C PHE A 144 -11.85 -9.67 -2.33
N GLY A 145 -12.65 -10.74 -2.41
CA GLY A 145 -12.59 -11.70 -3.51
C GLY A 145 -11.56 -12.80 -3.29
N GLY A 146 -11.88 -13.98 -3.80
CA GLY A 146 -10.95 -15.10 -3.84
C GLY A 146 -10.41 -15.53 -2.48
N PHE A 147 -9.08 -15.67 -2.43
CA PHE A 147 -8.32 -16.02 -1.23
C PHE A 147 -7.91 -14.81 -0.38
N LEU A 148 -8.17 -13.58 -0.81
CA LEU A 148 -7.79 -12.39 -0.05
C LEU A 148 -8.68 -12.22 1.18
N PRO A 149 -8.10 -12.04 2.39
CA PRO A 149 -8.86 -11.64 3.56
C PRO A 149 -9.58 -10.31 3.32
N PHE A 150 -10.88 -10.26 3.65
CA PHE A 150 -11.68 -9.05 3.51
C PHE A 150 -11.21 -7.97 4.48
N TYR A 151 -11.08 -6.74 3.97
CA TYR A 151 -10.85 -5.57 4.80
C TYR A 151 -11.36 -4.32 4.10
N ALA A 152 -12.08 -3.47 4.84
CA ALA A 152 -12.58 -2.20 4.33
C ALA A 152 -12.12 -1.06 5.24
N PHE A 153 -11.47 -0.05 4.65
CA PHE A 153 -11.16 1.19 5.36
C PHE A 153 -12.39 2.11 5.41
N PRO A 154 -12.36 3.18 6.23
CA PRO A 154 -13.35 4.26 6.16
C PRO A 154 -13.56 4.77 4.73
N ARG A 155 -14.82 5.09 4.38
CA ARG A 155 -15.20 5.59 3.06
C ARG A 155 -14.85 7.06 2.90
N ASN A 156 -13.64 7.36 2.47
CA ASN A 156 -13.13 8.73 2.34
C ASN A 156 -12.41 9.01 1.01
N PHE A 157 -12.54 8.12 0.02
CA PHE A 157 -11.97 8.33 -1.31
C PHE A 157 -12.87 9.23 -2.17
N ASN A 158 -12.31 10.15 -2.97
CA ASN A 158 -13.06 10.82 -4.03
C ASN A 158 -12.38 10.62 -5.38
N LEU A 159 -13.17 10.60 -6.46
CA LEU A 159 -12.62 10.64 -7.82
C LEU A 159 -11.66 11.83 -7.97
N GLY A 160 -10.49 11.57 -8.54
CA GLY A 160 -9.41 12.53 -8.71
C GLY A 160 -8.40 12.56 -7.56
N ASP A 161 -8.72 11.98 -6.39
CA ASP A 161 -7.74 11.80 -5.34
C ASP A 161 -6.65 10.82 -5.81
N THR A 162 -5.41 11.11 -5.42
CA THR A 162 -4.30 10.17 -5.57
C THR A 162 -4.09 9.45 -4.25
N VAL A 163 -4.05 8.13 -4.31
CA VAL A 163 -3.92 7.27 -3.13
C VAL A 163 -2.72 6.38 -3.30
N THR A 164 -1.78 6.42 -2.36
CA THR A 164 -0.79 5.35 -2.26
C THR A 164 -1.47 4.12 -1.69
N MET A 165 -1.68 3.12 -2.53
CA MET A 165 -2.18 1.80 -2.13
C MET A 165 -0.99 0.88 -1.89
N GLY A 166 -1.01 0.16 -0.78
CA GLY A 166 0.04 -0.77 -0.40
C GLY A 166 -0.52 -2.09 0.12
N LEU A 167 0.25 -3.15 -0.06
CA LEU A 167 0.04 -4.40 0.67
C LEU A 167 1.38 -5.08 0.95
N THR A 168 1.44 -5.81 2.07
CA THR A 168 2.60 -6.59 2.47
C THR A 168 2.13 -8.00 2.76
N VAL A 169 2.64 -8.96 1.99
CA VAL A 169 2.49 -10.40 2.26
C VAL A 169 3.75 -10.87 2.97
N PHE A 170 3.58 -11.48 4.13
CA PHE A 170 4.69 -11.92 4.96
C PHE A 170 4.34 -13.21 5.70
N ARG A 171 5.35 -13.84 6.30
CA ARG A 171 5.20 -15.08 7.04
C ARG A 171 5.26 -14.80 8.54
N GLU A 172 4.22 -15.20 9.26
CA GLU A 172 4.18 -15.10 10.70
C GLU A 172 5.04 -16.19 11.36
N SER A 173 5.41 -15.95 12.62
CA SER A 173 6.13 -16.93 13.46
C SER A 173 5.36 -18.24 13.67
N SER A 174 4.03 -18.21 13.52
CA SER A 174 3.15 -19.38 13.52
C SER A 174 3.37 -20.31 12.32
N GLY A 175 4.05 -19.83 11.27
CA GLY A 175 4.31 -20.55 10.03
C GLY A 175 3.29 -20.29 8.91
N SER A 176 2.19 -19.59 9.21
CA SER A 176 1.17 -19.15 8.24
C SER A 176 1.56 -17.85 7.54
N ASN A 177 1.05 -17.60 6.34
CA ASN A 177 1.16 -16.27 5.74
C ASN A 177 0.06 -15.34 6.27
N ALA A 178 0.38 -14.06 6.32
CA ALA A 178 -0.55 -12.97 6.59
C ALA A 178 -0.37 -11.85 5.57
N ILE A 179 -1.36 -10.96 5.51
CA ILE A 179 -1.34 -9.75 4.70
C ILE A 179 -1.71 -8.54 5.55
N ILE A 180 -1.02 -7.43 5.30
CA ILE A 180 -1.43 -6.10 5.75
C ILE A 180 -1.78 -5.27 4.52
N TYR A 181 -2.88 -4.51 4.59
CA TYR A 181 -3.25 -3.51 3.60
C TYR A 181 -2.91 -2.12 4.11
N PHE A 182 -2.50 -1.24 3.19
CA PHE A 182 -2.15 0.14 3.46
C PHE A 182 -2.84 1.07 2.46
N ALA A 183 -3.34 2.20 2.95
CA ALA A 183 -3.92 3.25 2.12
C ALA A 183 -3.54 4.63 2.68
N LYS A 184 -2.89 5.44 1.84
CA LYS A 184 -2.54 6.83 2.17
C LYS A 184 -3.13 7.80 1.16
N THR A 185 -3.84 8.80 1.66
CA THR A 185 -4.34 9.95 0.92
C THR A 185 -3.55 11.20 1.34
N ALA A 186 -3.94 12.37 0.83
CA ALA A 186 -3.37 13.64 1.27
C ALA A 186 -3.61 13.94 2.77
N THR A 187 -4.64 13.35 3.38
CA THR A 187 -5.09 13.69 4.75
C THR A 187 -5.16 12.51 5.70
N THR A 188 -5.11 11.28 5.19
CA THR A 188 -5.24 10.06 6.01
C THR A 188 -4.18 9.03 5.65
N CYS A 189 -3.74 8.29 6.65
CA CYS A 189 -2.83 7.17 6.54
C CYS A 189 -3.42 6.03 7.33
N LEU A 190 -3.72 4.92 6.67
CA LEU A 190 -4.49 3.84 7.26
C LEU A 190 -3.81 2.51 6.95
N GLU A 191 -3.84 1.63 7.93
CA GLU A 191 -3.28 0.29 7.85
C GLU A 191 -4.26 -0.71 8.48
N SER A 192 -4.40 -1.89 7.88
CA SER A 192 -5.13 -2.99 8.51
C SER A 192 -4.27 -3.64 9.60
N PRO A 193 -4.85 -4.34 10.58
CA PRO A 193 -4.06 -5.32 11.33
C PRO A 193 -3.52 -6.41 10.37
N PRO A 194 -2.56 -7.23 10.81
CA PRO A 194 -2.24 -8.50 10.15
C PRO A 194 -3.49 -9.35 9.97
N LEU A 195 -3.75 -9.80 8.75
CA LEU A 195 -4.87 -10.65 8.39
C LEU A 195 -4.36 -12.00 7.88
N ALA A 196 -4.71 -13.08 8.59
CA ALA A 196 -4.35 -14.42 8.17
C ALA A 196 -5.15 -14.86 6.94
N PHE A 197 -4.49 -15.54 6.00
CA PHE A 197 -5.15 -16.18 4.87
C PHE A 197 -5.93 -17.42 5.31
N SER A 198 -7.18 -17.55 4.86
CA SER A 198 -8.08 -18.66 5.24
C SER A 198 -8.21 -19.74 4.18
N ASN A 199 -7.56 -19.62 3.02
CA ASN A 199 -7.56 -20.64 1.97
C ASN A 199 -6.70 -21.85 2.34
N LEU A 200 -6.79 -22.93 1.55
CA LEU A 200 -6.11 -24.19 1.81
C LEU A 200 -4.57 -24.04 1.82
N GLU A 201 -4.04 -23.19 0.93
CA GLU A 201 -2.62 -22.89 0.85
C GLU A 201 -2.14 -21.98 1.98
N GLN A 202 -3.05 -21.38 2.77
CA GLN A 202 -2.73 -20.44 3.85
C GLN A 202 -1.84 -19.28 3.36
N GLY A 203 -2.17 -18.73 2.20
CA GLY A 203 -1.38 -17.68 1.54
C GLY A 203 -1.69 -17.54 0.05
N VAL A 204 -0.78 -16.86 -0.65
CA VAL A 204 -0.86 -16.70 -2.10
C VAL A 204 -0.85 -18.07 -2.80
N ILE A 205 -1.81 -18.28 -3.69
CA ILE A 205 -1.93 -19.52 -4.47
C ILE A 205 -0.78 -19.55 -5.50
N PRO A 206 0.01 -20.65 -5.57
CA PRO A 206 1.08 -20.76 -6.57
C PRO A 206 0.63 -20.53 -8.01
N GLY A 207 1.37 -19.71 -8.75
CA GLY A 207 1.02 -19.32 -10.12
C GLY A 207 0.13 -18.07 -10.19
N THR A 208 -0.11 -17.40 -9.06
CA THR A 208 -0.81 -16.11 -9.05
C THR A 208 0.01 -15.06 -9.78
N THR A 209 -0.65 -14.19 -10.53
CA THR A 209 -0.07 -12.99 -11.12
C THR A 209 -0.69 -11.77 -10.44
N ILE A 210 0.13 -10.78 -10.10
CA ILE A 210 -0.32 -9.58 -9.37
C ILE A 210 0.00 -8.35 -10.22
N GLY A 211 -0.87 -7.35 -10.19
CA GLY A 211 -0.60 -6.02 -10.75
C GLY A 211 -1.78 -5.10 -10.58
N GLY A 212 -1.93 -4.12 -11.46
CA GLY A 212 -3.01 -3.14 -11.41
C GLY A 212 -4.11 -3.42 -12.43
N TYR A 213 -5.32 -2.95 -12.15
CA TYR A 213 -6.44 -3.04 -13.10
C TYR A 213 -7.33 -1.81 -13.07
N PHE A 214 -8.06 -1.62 -14.16
CA PHE A 214 -9.10 -0.62 -14.30
C PHE A 214 -10.37 -1.30 -14.84
N GLN A 215 -11.52 -0.95 -14.28
CA GLN A 215 -12.82 -1.39 -14.79
C GLN A 215 -13.81 -0.23 -14.76
N ILE A 216 -14.63 -0.16 -15.80
CA ILE A 216 -15.68 0.85 -15.94
C ILE A 216 -16.97 0.18 -16.41
N VAL A 217 -18.04 0.42 -15.65
CA VAL A 217 -19.36 -0.15 -15.92
C VAL A 217 -20.04 0.60 -17.06
N ASN A 218 -20.74 -0.15 -17.91
CA ASN A 218 -21.53 0.37 -19.03
C ASN A 218 -22.57 1.41 -18.57
N SER A 219 -22.72 2.50 -19.34
CA SER A 219 -23.87 3.40 -19.23
C SER A 219 -24.71 3.38 -20.50
N PRO A 220 -25.98 2.92 -20.48
CA PRO A 220 -26.86 3.04 -21.65
C PRO A 220 -27.20 4.49 -22.03
N THR A 221 -27.19 5.39 -21.05
CA THR A 221 -27.68 6.77 -21.16
C THR A 221 -26.58 7.80 -21.36
N ILE A 222 -25.38 7.59 -20.78
CA ILE A 222 -24.25 8.52 -20.87
C ILE A 222 -23.33 8.04 -22.00
N LYS A 223 -23.45 8.63 -23.19
CA LYS A 223 -22.66 8.23 -24.36
C LYS A 223 -21.16 8.50 -24.21
N THR A 224 -20.81 9.49 -23.40
CA THR A 224 -19.43 9.90 -23.11
C THR A 224 -18.81 9.20 -21.91
N ASN A 225 -19.50 8.19 -21.33
CA ASN A 225 -19.06 7.51 -20.11
C ASN A 225 -17.61 7.09 -20.26
N SER A 226 -16.75 7.69 -19.43
CA SER A 226 -15.31 7.60 -19.58
C SER A 226 -14.64 7.59 -18.22
N GLY A 227 -13.50 6.93 -18.14
CA GLY A 227 -12.74 6.83 -16.92
C GLY A 227 -11.30 6.50 -17.19
N LYS A 228 -10.47 6.82 -16.23
CA LYS A 228 -9.04 6.60 -16.31
C LYS A 228 -8.46 6.23 -14.96
N ALA A 229 -7.71 5.14 -14.95
CA ALA A 229 -6.84 4.78 -13.85
C ALA A 229 -5.39 5.08 -14.21
N VAL A 230 -4.71 5.76 -13.31
CA VAL A 230 -3.28 6.06 -13.41
C VAL A 230 -2.56 5.38 -12.26
N PHE A 231 -1.57 4.56 -12.57
CA PHE A 231 -0.67 3.89 -11.63
C PHE A 231 0.70 4.54 -11.74
N GLN A 232 1.20 5.11 -10.66
CA GLN A 232 2.51 5.75 -10.58
C GLN A 232 3.30 5.22 -9.41
N ASN A 233 4.61 5.51 -9.39
CA ASN A 233 5.50 5.12 -8.29
C ASN A 233 5.37 3.64 -7.93
N ILE A 234 5.27 2.79 -8.95
CA ILE A 234 5.00 1.36 -8.80
C ILE A 234 6.25 0.69 -8.24
N LYS A 235 6.13 0.07 -7.07
CA LYS A 235 7.23 -0.61 -6.39
C LYS A 235 6.78 -2.00 -5.96
N ILE A 236 7.72 -2.93 -6.09
CA ILE A 236 7.66 -4.21 -5.41
C ILE A 236 9.03 -4.50 -4.82
N GLY A 237 9.06 -4.97 -3.59
CA GLY A 237 10.30 -5.21 -2.86
C GLY A 237 10.15 -6.24 -1.75
N PRO A 238 11.19 -6.39 -0.92
CA PRO A 238 11.09 -7.16 0.31
C PRO A 238 9.95 -6.64 1.21
N PRO A 239 9.44 -7.46 2.13
CA PRO A 239 8.37 -7.12 3.04
C PRO A 239 8.82 -5.98 3.96
N ASP A 240 7.87 -5.08 4.18
CA ASP A 240 7.90 -3.88 5.00
C ASP A 240 6.50 -3.82 5.64
N GLN A 241 6.39 -4.31 6.87
CA GLN A 241 5.11 -4.54 7.54
C GLN A 241 4.42 -3.26 7.99
N ASP A 242 5.16 -2.21 8.34
CA ASP A 242 4.62 -0.93 8.81
C ASP A 242 4.67 0.19 7.75
N PHE A 243 5.14 -0.14 6.54
CA PHE A 243 5.12 0.73 5.35
C PHE A 243 5.90 2.03 5.55
N ASP A 244 6.95 2.00 6.36
CA ASP A 244 7.79 3.17 6.60
C ASP A 244 8.87 3.37 5.52
N GLY A 245 9.01 2.39 4.63
CA GLY A 245 9.95 2.40 3.50
C GLY A 245 11.26 1.68 3.79
N VAL A 246 11.46 1.15 4.99
CA VAL A 246 12.60 0.31 5.37
C VAL A 246 12.14 -1.15 5.47
N PRO A 247 12.73 -2.06 4.68
CA PRO A 247 12.36 -3.48 4.76
C PRO A 247 12.54 -4.07 6.16
N ASP A 248 11.66 -4.99 6.56
CA ASP A 248 11.66 -5.67 7.88
C ASP A 248 13.07 -6.19 8.28
N SER A 249 13.84 -6.67 7.30
CA SER A 249 15.19 -7.23 7.53
C SER A 249 16.26 -6.19 7.87
N ALA A 250 15.99 -4.92 7.59
CA ALA A 250 16.89 -3.78 7.81
C ALA A 250 16.31 -2.73 8.77
N ASP A 251 15.04 -2.87 9.14
CA ASP A 251 14.32 -1.99 10.05
C ASP A 251 14.73 -2.25 11.50
N ALA A 252 15.16 -1.19 12.19
CA ALA A 252 15.54 -1.21 13.59
C ALA A 252 14.37 -0.86 14.53
N CYS A 253 13.28 -0.34 13.99
CA CYS A 253 12.16 0.26 14.69
C CYS A 253 10.81 -0.26 14.18
N PRO A 254 10.53 -1.56 14.30
CA PRO A 254 9.29 -2.13 13.78
C PRO A 254 8.05 -1.54 14.45
N ASN A 255 6.95 -1.54 13.71
CA ASN A 255 5.67 -0.94 14.08
C ASN A 255 5.76 0.59 14.18
N THR A 256 6.50 1.20 13.26
CA THR A 256 6.49 2.64 13.05
C THR A 256 5.05 3.09 12.79
N PRO A 257 4.54 4.13 13.49
CA PRO A 257 3.20 4.61 13.23
C PRO A 257 3.06 5.10 11.77
N PRO A 258 1.96 4.76 11.07
CA PRO A 258 1.78 5.14 9.68
C PRO A 258 1.97 6.63 9.42
N CYS A 259 2.64 6.96 8.30
CA CYS A 259 2.95 8.32 7.89
C CYS A 259 3.86 9.13 8.83
N SER A 260 4.55 8.47 9.76
CA SER A 260 5.66 9.11 10.46
C SER A 260 6.77 9.46 9.48
N PHE A 261 7.48 10.55 9.73
CA PHE A 261 8.82 10.69 9.20
C PHE A 261 9.69 9.64 9.90
N VAL A 262 10.50 8.92 9.14
CA VAL A 262 11.47 7.95 9.66
C VAL A 262 12.87 8.28 9.17
N ASP A 263 13.85 7.91 9.98
CA ASP A 263 15.25 7.94 9.55
C ASP A 263 15.61 6.74 8.67
N ALA A 264 16.88 6.65 8.26
CA ALA A 264 17.37 5.55 7.42
C ALA A 264 17.26 4.14 8.05
N ASN A 265 16.93 4.03 9.35
CA ASN A 265 16.75 2.77 10.06
C ASN A 265 15.27 2.46 10.34
N GLY A 266 14.33 3.23 9.80
CA GLY A 266 12.89 3.06 10.04
C GLY A 266 12.41 3.74 11.32
N CYS A 267 13.28 4.45 12.05
CA CYS A 267 12.89 4.98 13.35
C CYS A 267 12.19 6.34 13.24
N SER A 268 10.97 6.45 13.78
CA SER A 268 10.29 7.74 13.94
C SER A 268 10.82 8.56 15.13
N LEU A 269 10.54 9.87 15.13
CA LEU A 269 10.90 10.75 16.25
C LEU A 269 10.33 10.26 17.60
N ASP A 270 9.09 9.76 17.60
CA ASP A 270 8.42 9.26 18.80
C ASP A 270 9.03 7.93 19.32
N GLN A 271 9.59 7.11 18.42
CA GLN A 271 10.33 5.90 18.80
C GLN A 271 11.75 6.23 19.31
N LEU A 272 12.41 7.25 18.74
CA LEU A 272 13.74 7.70 19.17
C LEU A 272 13.70 8.44 20.51
N ALA A 273 12.65 9.20 20.78
CA ALA A 273 12.44 9.91 22.04
C ALA A 273 11.03 9.66 22.62
N PRO A 274 10.74 8.45 23.15
CA PRO A 274 9.41 8.12 23.65
C PRO A 274 9.02 8.95 24.87
N CYS A 275 7.74 9.35 24.93
CA CYS A 275 7.19 10.14 26.03
C CYS A 275 7.35 9.46 27.41
N ASP A 276 7.26 8.13 27.45
CA ASP A 276 7.26 7.34 28.68
C ASP A 276 8.66 7.07 29.26
N GLY A 277 9.72 7.23 28.47
CA GLY A 277 11.11 7.00 28.88
C GLY A 277 12.06 6.98 27.68
N PRO A 278 13.39 7.07 27.90
CA PRO A 278 14.37 6.97 26.83
C PRO A 278 14.26 5.65 26.07
N ALA A 279 14.53 5.66 24.76
CA ALA A 279 14.57 4.44 23.93
C ALA A 279 15.60 3.42 24.44
N SER A 280 16.67 3.87 25.10
CA SER A 280 17.67 3.02 25.78
C SER A 280 17.15 2.33 27.05
N GLY A 281 15.90 2.58 27.45
CA GLY A 281 15.30 2.12 28.70
C GLY A 281 15.48 3.09 29.88
N GLY A 282 14.68 2.85 30.93
CA GLY A 282 14.65 3.67 32.15
C GLY A 282 13.61 4.79 32.10
N THR A 283 13.78 5.80 32.94
CA THR A 283 12.89 6.98 33.01
C THR A 283 13.66 8.26 32.72
N TRP A 284 12.97 9.26 32.18
CA TRP A 284 13.54 10.59 32.02
C TRP A 284 13.87 11.20 33.39
N LYS A 285 15.06 11.78 33.55
CA LYS A 285 15.47 12.46 34.80
C LYS A 285 14.60 13.68 35.09
N ASN A 286 14.21 14.38 34.02
CA ASN A 286 13.33 15.54 34.03
C ASN A 286 12.85 15.84 32.60
N HIS A 287 11.88 16.75 32.48
CA HIS A 287 11.31 17.18 31.21
C HIS A 287 12.36 17.73 30.24
N GLY A 288 13.35 18.47 30.75
CA GLY A 288 14.44 19.01 29.93
C GLY A 288 15.28 17.92 29.24
N GLN A 289 15.48 16.76 29.88
CA GLN A 289 16.18 15.64 29.24
C GLN A 289 15.37 15.05 28.08
N TYR A 290 14.04 14.93 28.24
CA TYR A 290 13.16 14.50 27.16
C TYR A 290 13.21 15.47 25.98
N VAL A 291 13.04 16.78 26.23
CA VAL A 291 13.09 17.81 25.17
C VAL A 291 14.45 17.81 24.47
N ALA A 292 15.55 17.61 25.19
CA ALA A 292 16.88 17.50 24.58
C ALA A 292 17.03 16.26 23.68
N ALA A 293 16.43 15.13 24.05
CA ALA A 293 16.43 13.94 23.20
C ALA A 293 15.59 14.15 21.93
N VAL A 294 14.42 14.80 22.04
CA VAL A 294 13.63 15.19 20.87
C VAL A 294 14.41 16.14 19.98
N ALA A 295 15.10 17.14 20.55
CA ALA A 295 15.96 18.06 19.80
C ALA A 295 17.05 17.34 19.02
N GLN A 296 17.74 16.38 19.65
CA GLN A 296 18.76 15.59 18.99
C GLN A 296 18.20 14.76 17.81
N ALA A 297 17.01 14.17 17.98
CA ALA A 297 16.37 13.42 16.91
C ALA A 297 15.94 14.36 15.76
N VAL A 298 15.34 15.52 16.08
CA VAL A 298 14.96 16.55 15.11
C VAL A 298 16.17 17.06 14.31
N ASP A 299 17.30 17.32 14.97
CA ASP A 299 18.53 17.73 14.29
C ASP A 299 19.00 16.68 13.28
N GLY A 300 18.91 15.39 13.65
CA GLY A 300 19.22 14.27 12.75
C GLY A 300 18.30 14.20 11.54
N PHE A 301 17.01 14.50 11.72
CA PHE A 301 16.02 14.51 10.64
C PHE A 301 16.19 15.72 9.71
N LEU A 302 16.47 16.90 10.27
CA LEU A 302 16.81 18.10 9.50
C LEU A 302 18.06 17.89 8.65
N ALA A 303 19.12 17.31 9.23
CA ALA A 303 20.37 17.04 8.52
C ALA A 303 20.21 16.09 7.33
N GLN A 304 19.20 15.20 7.38
CA GLN A 304 18.85 14.29 6.29
C GLN A 304 17.81 14.87 5.32
N GLY A 305 17.29 16.07 5.58
CA GLY A 305 16.24 16.70 4.78
C GLY A 305 14.87 16.01 4.87
N LEU A 306 14.65 15.20 5.92
CA LEU A 306 13.41 14.45 6.14
C LEU A 306 12.26 15.34 6.62
N ILE A 307 12.59 16.45 7.27
CA ILE A 307 11.67 17.49 7.72
C ILE A 307 12.23 18.87 7.36
N SER A 308 11.35 19.86 7.26
CA SER A 308 11.69 21.27 7.08
C SER A 308 11.94 21.97 8.42
N ASP A 309 12.62 23.12 8.38
CA ASP A 309 12.83 23.97 9.57
C ASP A 309 11.52 24.32 10.30
N ALA A 310 10.45 24.59 9.55
CA ALA A 310 9.14 24.90 10.10
C ALA A 310 8.51 23.69 10.82
N GLN A 311 8.69 22.48 10.27
CA GLN A 311 8.24 21.25 10.94
C GLN A 311 9.05 20.98 12.20
N ALA A 312 10.37 21.16 12.15
CA ALA A 312 11.24 21.03 13.31
C ALA A 312 10.85 21.99 14.44
N GLU A 313 10.62 23.27 14.15
CA GLU A 313 10.16 24.25 15.13
C GLU A 313 8.82 23.83 15.77
N ALA A 314 7.87 23.37 14.95
CA ALA A 314 6.57 22.89 15.45
C ALA A 314 6.70 21.67 16.36
N ILE A 315 7.54 20.70 15.99
CA ILE A 315 7.81 19.49 16.80
C ILE A 315 8.45 19.87 18.13
N LEU A 316 9.47 20.72 18.12
CA LEU A 316 10.17 21.14 19.33
C LEU A 316 9.27 21.97 20.25
N GLY A 317 8.45 22.85 19.67
CA GLY A 317 7.43 23.60 20.41
C GLY A 317 6.40 22.69 21.07
N ALA A 318 5.93 21.66 20.36
CA ALA A 318 5.01 20.67 20.91
C ALA A 318 5.65 19.84 22.03
N ALA A 319 6.89 19.40 21.86
CA ALA A 319 7.63 18.65 22.87
C ALA A 319 7.83 19.47 24.15
N ALA A 320 8.19 20.74 24.04
CA ALA A 320 8.37 21.67 25.17
C ALA A 320 7.07 21.97 25.95
N GLN A 321 5.91 21.85 25.30
CA GLN A 321 4.60 22.02 25.94
C GLN A 321 3.97 20.68 26.40
N SER A 322 4.61 19.57 26.07
CA SER A 322 4.09 18.24 26.37
C SER A 322 4.23 17.89 27.86
N PRO A 323 3.38 16.98 28.38
CA PRO A 323 3.56 16.43 29.73
C PRO A 323 4.68 15.38 29.82
N CYS A 324 5.34 15.06 28.70
CA CYS A 324 6.35 14.00 28.60
C CYS A 324 7.61 14.34 29.39
N GLY A 325 8.33 13.31 29.85
CA GLY A 325 9.53 13.51 30.67
C GLY A 325 9.30 14.12 32.07
N GLY A 326 8.03 14.34 32.46
CA GLY A 326 7.69 14.66 33.85
C GLY A 326 8.01 13.50 34.79
N LYS A 327 8.33 13.81 36.05
CA LYS A 327 8.40 12.77 37.09
C LYS A 327 6.98 12.21 37.29
N LYS A 328 6.78 10.94 36.95
CA LYS A 328 5.61 10.17 37.39
C LYS A 328 5.71 9.93 38.89
#